data_AF-A0A1Q3RDA4-F1
#
_entry.id   AF-A0A1Q3RDA4-F1
#
_cell.length_a   1.000
_cell.length_b   1.000
_cell.length_c   1.000
_cell.angle_alpha   90.00
_cell.angle_beta   90.00
_cell.angle_gamma   90.00
#
_symmetry.space_group_name_H-M   'P 1'
#
loop_
_entity.id
_entity.type
_entity.pdbx_description
1 polymer ?
#
loop_
_entity_poly.entity_id
_entity_poly.type
_entity_poly.pdbx_seq_one_letter_code
_entity_poly.pdbx_strand_id
1 'polypeptide(L)'
;MQIIFFIIHIVLLVTGVLIHLSTYFFIDLSKVDIIVKLWFVLVFLLTLTMLGYNIVKVNLKGNRRDYDLFKLLGLLPKWLSWSITLFFVITIIIFLYNGTLFAGGTTIIDGRYFLAEKGVVLKELTHEEYVYCQFIELRGISSMWLLMNYLSTVGYFYTFRKGQPLVSESKEGYYVFKGY
;
A
#
# COMPACT_ATOMS: atom_id res chain seq x y z
N MET A 1 4.06 0.09 -21.70
CA MET A 1 3.26 -0.12 -20.47
C MET A 1 4.08 0.03 -19.19
N GLN A 2 5.17 -0.72 -18.96
CA GLN A 2 5.89 -0.69 -17.68
C GLN A 2 6.38 0.71 -17.24
N ILE A 3 6.89 1.53 -18.17
CA ILE A 3 7.32 2.91 -17.90
C ILE A 3 6.15 3.78 -17.40
N ILE A 4 4.97 3.62 -17.98
CA ILE A 4 3.78 4.38 -17.58
C ILE A 4 3.42 4.05 -16.12
N PHE A 5 3.44 2.77 -15.74
CA PHE A 5 3.17 2.37 -14.35
C PHE A 5 4.23 2.85 -13.39
N PHE A 6 5.50 2.83 -13.79
CA PHE A 6 6.57 3.39 -12.98
C PHE A 6 6.37 4.89 -12.73
N ILE A 7 6.01 5.66 -13.76
CA ILE A 7 5.68 7.07 -13.62
C ILE A 7 4.48 7.25 -12.69
N ILE A 8 3.41 6.45 -12.86
CA ILE A 8 2.24 6.47 -11.98
C ILE A 8 2.67 6.24 -10.52
N HIS A 9 3.48 5.22 -10.23
CA HIS A 9 3.94 4.95 -8.87
C HIS A 9 4.83 6.04 -8.29
N ILE A 10 5.66 6.70 -9.10
CA ILE A 10 6.43 7.88 -8.66
C ILE A 10 5.47 9.00 -8.27
N VAL A 11 4.48 9.32 -9.13
CA VAL A 11 3.50 10.37 -8.83
C VAL A 11 2.73 10.03 -7.56
N LEU A 12 2.27 8.79 -7.43
CA LEU A 12 1.58 8.32 -6.23
C LEU A 12 2.48 8.38 -5.00
N LEU A 13 3.76 8.01 -5.10
CA LEU A 13 4.71 8.11 -3.99
C LEU A 13 4.89 9.57 -3.56
N VAL A 14 5.10 10.48 -4.51
CA VAL A 14 5.24 11.93 -4.24
C VAL A 14 3.98 12.47 -3.58
N THR A 15 2.80 12.15 -4.12
CA THR A 15 1.51 12.54 -3.51
C THR A 15 1.37 11.97 -2.10
N GLY A 16 1.72 10.71 -1.88
CA GLY A 16 1.74 10.09 -0.56
C GLY A 16 2.66 10.81 0.41
N VAL A 17 3.83 11.29 -0.04
CA VAL A 17 4.76 12.08 0.79
C VAL A 17 4.13 13.40 1.16
N LEU A 18 3.53 14.11 0.21
CA LEU A 18 2.88 15.39 0.45
C LEU A 18 1.72 15.25 1.44
N ILE A 19 0.85 14.25 1.27
CA ILE A 19 -0.26 13.96 2.21
C ILE A 19 0.30 13.57 3.58
N HIS A 20 1.33 12.74 3.65
CA HIS A 20 1.89 12.32 4.92
C HIS A 20 2.49 13.50 5.68
N LEU A 21 3.29 14.33 5.00
CA LEU A 21 3.87 15.54 5.58
C LEU A 21 2.79 16.55 5.99
N SER A 22 1.72 16.71 5.21
CA SER A 22 0.65 17.65 5.55
C SER A 22 -0.03 17.32 6.89
N THR A 23 -0.06 16.04 7.30
CA THR A 23 -0.56 15.63 8.63
C THR A 23 0.30 16.11 9.80
N TYR A 24 1.53 16.58 9.57
CA TYR A 24 2.38 17.19 10.59
C TYR A 24 2.26 18.71 10.63
N PHE A 25 1.77 19.33 9.55
CA PHE A 25 1.53 20.76 9.44
C PHE A 25 0.07 21.15 9.72
N PHE A 26 -0.77 20.20 10.15
CA PHE A 26 -2.19 20.42 10.45
C PHE A 26 -2.98 21.09 9.32
N ILE A 27 -2.61 20.78 8.07
CA ILE A 27 -3.33 21.28 6.89
C ILE A 27 -4.65 20.52 6.79
N ASP A 28 -5.78 21.20 7.00
CA ASP A 28 -7.10 20.56 7.00
C ASP A 28 -7.40 19.87 5.66
N LEU A 29 -7.39 18.54 5.68
CA LEU A 29 -7.72 17.65 4.56
C LEU A 29 -9.07 16.95 4.76
N SER A 30 -9.87 17.37 5.75
CA SER A 30 -11.17 16.74 6.08
C SER A 30 -12.13 16.67 4.90
N LYS A 31 -12.05 17.62 3.96
CA LYS A 31 -12.87 17.65 2.75
C LYS A 31 -12.48 16.63 1.68
N VAL A 32 -11.30 16.02 1.79
CA VAL A 32 -10.77 15.05 0.81
C VAL A 32 -10.89 13.61 1.32
N ASP A 33 -11.42 13.41 2.53
CA ASP A 33 -11.26 12.19 3.31
C ASP A 33 -11.74 10.92 2.59
N ILE A 34 -13.01 10.88 2.14
CA ILE A 34 -13.56 9.69 1.47
C ILE A 34 -12.88 9.41 0.12
N ILE A 35 -12.53 10.45 -0.62
CA ILE A 35 -11.92 10.34 -1.95
C ILE A 35 -10.49 9.81 -1.80
N VAL A 36 -9.73 10.32 -0.83
CA VAL A 36 -8.37 9.85 -0.52
C VAL A 36 -8.40 8.39 -0.05
N LYS A 37 -9.33 8.04 0.84
CA LYS A 37 -9.51 6.66 1.32
C LYS A 37 -9.86 5.69 0.19
N LEU A 38 -10.76 6.06 -0.72
CA LEU A 38 -11.10 5.25 -1.91
C LEU A 38 -9.95 5.15 -2.92
N TRP A 39 -9.26 6.26 -3.15
CA TRP A 39 -8.04 6.28 -3.98
C TRP A 39 -6.98 5.32 -3.43
N PHE A 40 -6.87 5.23 -2.11
CA PHE A 40 -5.97 4.32 -1.43
C PHE A 40 -6.20 2.86 -1.80
N VAL A 41 -7.46 2.42 -1.76
CA VAL A 41 -7.86 1.05 -2.09
C VAL A 41 -7.57 0.77 -3.56
N LEU A 42 -7.88 1.71 -4.45
CA LEU A 42 -7.62 1.57 -5.88
C LEU A 42 -6.12 1.47 -6.18
N VAL A 43 -5.29 2.29 -5.55
CA VAL A 43 -3.83 2.26 -5.71
C VAL A 43 -3.26 0.94 -5.18
N PHE A 44 -3.75 0.46 -4.05
CA PHE A 44 -3.36 -0.84 -3.50
C PHE A 44 -3.71 -2.00 -4.45
N LEU A 45 -4.94 -2.02 -4.98
CA LEU A 45 -5.38 -3.03 -5.94
C LEU A 45 -4.60 -2.95 -7.26
N LEU A 46 -4.32 -1.75 -7.76
CA LEU A 46 -3.47 -1.55 -8.94
C LEU A 46 -2.06 -2.10 -8.72
N THR A 47 -1.50 -1.83 -7.54
CA THR A 47 -0.19 -2.33 -7.12
C THR A 47 -0.15 -3.86 -7.10
N LEU A 48 -1.14 -4.50 -6.44
CA LEU A 48 -1.23 -5.96 -6.34
C LEU A 48 -1.45 -6.63 -7.70
N THR A 49 -2.40 -6.12 -8.49
CA THR A 49 -2.69 -6.67 -9.82
C THR A 49 -1.50 -6.57 -10.75
N MET A 50 -0.66 -5.54 -10.61
CA MET A 50 0.53 -5.37 -11.44
C MET A 50 1.73 -6.17 -10.99
N LEU A 51 1.94 -6.30 -9.68
CA LEU A 51 2.89 -7.27 -9.14
C LEU A 51 2.50 -8.67 -9.63
N GLY A 52 1.22 -9.02 -9.49
CA GLY A 52 0.63 -10.25 -10.01
C GLY A 52 0.82 -10.41 -11.52
N TYR A 53 0.50 -9.41 -12.34
CA TYR A 53 0.61 -9.49 -13.80
C TYR A 53 2.05 -9.70 -14.27
N ASN A 54 3.03 -8.95 -13.72
CA ASN A 54 4.43 -9.14 -14.11
C ASN A 54 4.95 -10.52 -13.72
N ILE A 55 4.47 -11.07 -12.61
CA ILE A 55 4.84 -12.41 -12.15
C ILE A 55 4.10 -13.51 -12.93
N VAL A 56 2.83 -13.30 -13.27
CA VAL A 56 1.97 -14.24 -14.00
C VAL A 56 2.35 -14.30 -15.48
N LYS A 57 2.68 -13.17 -16.12
CA LYS A 57 3.16 -13.15 -17.51
C LYS A 57 4.43 -13.97 -17.70
N VAL A 58 5.26 -14.02 -16.66
CA VAL A 58 6.43 -14.91 -16.58
C VAL A 58 5.97 -16.36 -16.47
N ASN A 59 5.02 -16.70 -15.59
CA ASN A 59 4.62 -18.12 -15.42
C ASN A 59 3.63 -18.67 -16.47
N LEU A 60 2.99 -17.84 -17.29
CA LEU A 60 1.91 -18.26 -18.21
C LEU A 60 2.34 -19.06 -19.45
N LYS A 61 3.65 -19.28 -19.69
CA LYS A 61 4.11 -20.32 -20.63
C LYS A 61 4.18 -21.71 -19.98
N GLY A 62 4.07 -21.81 -18.66
CA GLY A 62 3.92 -23.05 -17.89
C GLY A 62 2.47 -23.29 -17.43
N ASN A 63 2.21 -24.52 -17.00
CA ASN A 63 0.88 -25.04 -16.63
C ASN A 63 0.10 -24.08 -15.69
N ARG A 64 -1.07 -23.60 -16.13
CA ARG A 64 -1.88 -22.52 -15.51
C ARG A 64 -2.46 -22.83 -14.12
N ARG A 65 -2.12 -23.97 -13.49
CA ARG A 65 -2.80 -24.46 -12.27
C ARG A 65 -2.10 -24.14 -10.94
N ASP A 66 -0.84 -23.69 -10.94
CA ASP A 66 -0.04 -23.53 -9.72
C ASP A 66 0.25 -22.05 -9.38
N TYR A 67 -0.79 -21.25 -9.13
CA TYR A 67 -0.61 -19.89 -8.58
C TYR A 67 -0.45 -19.94 -7.06
N ASP A 68 0.74 -20.36 -6.62
CA ASP A 68 1.12 -20.31 -5.21
C ASP A 68 1.87 -18.99 -4.92
N LEU A 69 1.24 -18.09 -4.14
CA LEU A 69 1.83 -16.82 -3.72
C LEU A 69 3.21 -16.99 -3.05
N PHE A 70 3.42 -18.10 -2.32
CA PHE A 70 4.72 -18.38 -1.69
C PHE A 70 5.79 -18.73 -2.73
N LYS A 71 5.43 -19.47 -3.80
CA LYS A 71 6.33 -19.67 -4.95
C LYS A 71 6.67 -18.33 -5.60
N LEU A 72 5.71 -17.40 -5.70
CA LEU A 72 5.95 -16.07 -6.27
C LEU A 72 6.90 -15.21 -5.42
N LEU A 73 6.81 -15.28 -4.09
CA LEU A 73 7.74 -14.59 -3.19
C LEU A 73 9.16 -15.20 -3.23
N GLY A 74 9.27 -16.50 -3.49
CA GLY A 74 10.55 -17.19 -3.68
C GLY A 74 11.28 -16.81 -4.97
N LEU A 75 10.56 -16.24 -5.94
CA LEU A 75 11.14 -15.72 -7.17
C LEU A 75 11.84 -14.37 -6.95
N LEU A 76 11.42 -13.55 -5.99
CA LEU A 76 11.98 -12.21 -5.80
C LEU A 76 13.40 -12.25 -5.19
N PRO A 77 14.25 -11.22 -5.40
CA PRO A 77 15.48 -11.07 -4.65
C PRO A 77 15.21 -11.15 -3.14
N LYS A 78 16.04 -11.90 -2.40
CA LYS A 78 15.82 -12.17 -0.96
C LYS A 78 15.52 -10.90 -0.17
N TRP A 79 16.28 -9.83 -0.38
CA TRP A 79 16.08 -8.55 0.30
C TRP A 79 14.69 -7.94 0.07
N LEU A 80 14.14 -8.07 -1.14
CA LEU A 80 12.82 -7.55 -1.51
C LEU A 80 11.73 -8.44 -0.90
N SER A 81 11.91 -9.76 -0.96
CA SER A 81 11.01 -10.74 -0.34
C SER A 81 10.90 -10.53 1.18
N TRP A 82 12.04 -10.35 1.87
CA TRP A 82 12.08 -10.01 3.29
C TRP A 82 11.40 -8.68 3.58
N SER A 83 11.63 -7.66 2.75
CA SER A 83 11.00 -6.35 2.90
C SER A 83 9.48 -6.46 2.79
N ILE A 84 8.96 -7.08 1.72
CA ILE A 84 7.51 -7.29 1.53
C ILE A 84 6.91 -8.05 2.70
N THR A 85 7.57 -9.13 3.15
CA THR A 85 7.08 -9.95 4.28
C THR A 85 7.05 -9.15 5.57
N LEU A 86 8.14 -8.47 5.92
CA LEU A 86 8.23 -7.64 7.12
C LEU A 86 7.15 -6.54 7.11
N PHE A 87 6.99 -5.87 5.98
CA PHE A 87 6.01 -4.80 5.83
C PHE A 87 4.58 -5.30 5.85
N PHE A 88 4.30 -6.46 5.28
CA PHE A 88 3.01 -7.13 5.40
C PHE A 88 2.68 -7.43 6.86
N VAL A 89 3.63 -8.02 7.60
CA VAL A 89 3.47 -8.32 9.04
C VAL A 89 3.24 -7.03 9.85
N ILE A 90 4.06 -5.99 9.63
CA ILE A 90 3.89 -4.69 10.30
C ILE A 90 2.52 -4.09 9.97
N THR A 91 2.09 -4.16 8.71
CA THR A 91 0.78 -3.64 8.28
C THR A 91 -0.36 -4.39 8.98
N ILE A 92 -0.28 -5.72 9.09
CA ILE A 92 -1.24 -6.51 9.86
C ILE A 92 -1.24 -6.09 11.32
N ILE A 93 -0.07 -5.94 11.95
CA ILE A 93 0.03 -5.52 13.35
C ILE A 93 -0.62 -4.14 13.54
N ILE A 94 -0.32 -3.18 12.67
CA ILE A 94 -0.92 -1.83 12.70
C ILE A 94 -2.43 -1.90 12.46
N PHE A 95 -2.88 -2.72 11.50
CA PHE A 95 -4.31 -2.89 11.21
C PHE A 95 -5.04 -3.53 12.39
N LEU A 96 -4.48 -4.56 13.02
CA LEU A 96 -5.04 -5.19 14.20
C LEU A 96 -5.02 -4.24 15.40
N TYR A 97 -3.92 -3.51 15.61
CA TYR A 97 -3.82 -2.50 16.65
C TYR A 97 -4.90 -1.42 16.47
N ASN A 98 -5.04 -0.87 15.27
CA ASN A 98 -6.08 0.12 14.98
C ASN A 98 -7.50 -0.47 14.94
N GLY A 99 -7.66 -1.75 14.62
CA GLY A 99 -8.97 -2.41 14.57
C GLY A 99 -9.47 -2.89 15.93
N THR A 100 -8.57 -3.14 16.89
CA THR A 100 -8.89 -3.75 18.20
C THR A 100 -8.62 -2.85 19.39
N LEU A 101 -7.67 -1.92 19.30
CA LEU A 101 -7.24 -1.06 20.42
C LEU A 101 -7.59 0.42 20.23
N PHE A 102 -7.92 0.88 19.02
CA PHE A 102 -8.46 2.22 18.86
C PHE A 102 -9.92 2.25 19.33
N ALA A 103 -10.17 3.07 20.33
CA ALA A 103 -11.47 3.31 20.93
C ALA A 103 -12.38 4.05 19.92
N GLY A 104 -12.97 3.31 18.99
CA GLY A 104 -13.95 3.84 18.05
C GLY A 104 -13.39 4.73 16.93
N GLY A 105 -14.27 5.09 16.00
CA GLY A 105 -14.01 6.07 14.95
C GLY A 105 -14.63 7.42 15.31
N THR A 106 -14.11 8.50 14.74
CA THR A 106 -14.77 9.80 14.85
C THR A 106 -15.99 9.86 13.95
N THR A 107 -17.09 10.43 14.44
CA THR A 107 -18.34 10.62 13.70
C THR A 107 -18.94 11.99 14.00
N ILE A 108 -19.85 12.43 13.14
CA ILE A 108 -20.62 13.67 13.32
C ILE A 108 -22.09 13.29 13.50
N ILE A 109 -22.68 13.69 14.63
CA ILE A 109 -24.09 13.46 14.96
C ILE A 109 -24.70 14.80 15.32
N ASP A 110 -25.74 15.22 14.60
CA ASP A 110 -26.44 16.49 14.81
C ASP A 110 -25.49 17.71 14.87
N GLY A 111 -24.48 17.73 14.00
CA GLY A 111 -23.49 18.81 13.91
C GLY A 111 -22.44 18.84 15.03
N ARG A 112 -22.47 17.87 15.96
CA ARG A 112 -21.48 17.72 17.02
C ARG A 112 -20.53 16.56 16.72
N TYR A 113 -19.31 16.64 17.23
CA TYR A 113 -18.26 15.67 16.97
C TYR A 113 -18.21 14.65 18.09
N PHE A 114 -18.15 13.37 17.74
CA PHE A 114 -18.12 12.29 18.72
C PHE A 114 -17.06 11.25 18.36
N LEU A 115 -16.48 10.66 19.39
CA LEU A 115 -15.77 9.39 19.29
C LEU A 115 -16.77 8.28 19.57
N ALA A 116 -17.01 7.38 18.61
CA ALA A 116 -18.00 6.33 18.73
C ALA A 116 -17.43 4.96 18.34
N GLU A 117 -17.72 3.94 19.14
CA GLU A 117 -17.34 2.55 18.88
C GLU A 117 -18.60 1.68 18.77
N LYS A 118 -18.77 0.98 17.64
CA LYS A 118 -19.86 0.00 17.44
C LYS A 118 -21.26 0.57 17.78
N GLY A 119 -21.49 1.83 17.43
CA GLY A 119 -22.76 2.53 17.68
C GLY A 119 -22.91 3.12 19.09
N VAL A 120 -21.92 2.97 19.96
CA VAL A 120 -21.88 3.59 21.29
C VAL A 120 -21.02 4.83 21.25
N VAL A 121 -21.58 5.98 21.65
CA VAL A 121 -20.81 7.21 21.85
C VAL A 121 -19.94 7.05 23.10
N LEU A 122 -18.62 7.15 22.93
CA LEU A 122 -17.65 7.06 24.00
C LEU A 122 -17.37 8.41 24.62
N LYS A 123 -17.22 9.45 23.78
CA LYS A 123 -16.87 10.81 24.21
C LYS A 123 -17.34 11.83 23.16
N GLU A 124 -17.85 12.97 23.62
CA GLU A 124 -18.03 14.16 22.79
C GLU A 124 -16.67 14.87 22.62
N LEU A 125 -16.33 15.19 21.37
CA LEU A 125 -15.08 15.81 20.99
C LEU A 125 -15.28 17.29 20.72
N THR A 126 -14.29 18.11 21.07
CA THR A 126 -14.19 19.45 20.48
C THR A 126 -13.88 19.34 19.00
N HIS A 127 -14.09 20.43 18.25
CA HIS A 127 -13.71 20.48 16.84
C HIS A 127 -12.21 20.21 16.63
N GLU A 128 -11.38 20.74 17.53
CA GLU A 128 -9.92 20.57 17.50
C GLU A 128 -9.51 19.12 17.77
N GLU A 129 -10.14 18.47 18.75
CA GLU A 129 -9.92 17.04 19.03
C GLU A 129 -10.36 16.16 17.85
N TYR A 130 -11.49 16.47 17.22
CA TYR A 130 -11.98 15.76 16.04
C TYR A 130 -10.98 15.86 14.88
N VAL A 131 -10.53 17.08 14.56
CA VAL A 131 -9.55 17.33 13.50
C VAL A 131 -8.22 16.64 13.80
N TYR A 132 -7.79 16.64 15.06
CA TYR A 132 -6.59 15.94 15.49
C TYR A 132 -6.69 14.42 15.27
N CYS A 133 -7.82 13.81 15.63
CA CYS A 133 -8.08 12.39 15.37
C CYS A 133 -8.07 12.07 13.87
N GLN A 134 -8.67 12.93 13.04
CA GLN A 134 -8.64 12.80 11.58
C GLN A 134 -7.21 12.82 11.03
N PHE A 135 -6.34 13.68 11.56
CA PHE A 135 -4.92 13.70 11.16
C PHE A 135 -4.17 12.43 11.54
N ILE A 136 -4.44 11.85 12.71
CA ILE A 136 -3.84 10.58 13.12
C ILE A 136 -4.28 9.46 12.19
N GLU A 137 -5.57 9.37 11.87
CA GLU A 137 -6.10 8.37 10.95
C GLU A 137 -5.45 8.51 9.57
N LEU A 138 -5.44 9.72 9.01
CA LEU A 138 -4.84 10.01 7.72
C LEU A 138 -3.33 9.74 7.70
N ARG A 139 -2.64 9.95 8.83
CA ARG A 139 -1.22 9.64 8.96
C ARG A 139 -0.97 8.14 8.88
N GLY A 140 -1.74 7.35 9.64
CA GLY A 140 -1.65 5.89 9.61
C GLY A 140 -1.95 5.32 8.23
N ILE A 141 -2.98 5.86 7.58
CA ILE A 141 -3.33 5.56 6.20
C ILE A 141 -2.14 5.92 5.31
N SER A 142 -1.79 7.20 5.14
CA SER A 142 -0.70 7.66 4.24
C SER A 142 0.66 6.94 4.43
N SER A 143 1.03 6.53 5.64
CA SER A 143 2.22 5.69 5.88
C SER A 143 2.19 4.37 5.10
N MET A 144 1.04 3.69 5.05
CA MET A 144 0.87 2.45 4.29
C MET A 144 0.99 2.70 2.77
N TRP A 145 0.50 3.84 2.27
CA TRP A 145 0.58 4.21 0.85
C TRP A 145 2.01 4.42 0.44
N LEU A 146 2.72 5.24 1.21
CA LEU A 146 4.14 5.50 1.00
C LEU A 146 4.91 4.20 0.91
N LEU A 147 4.65 3.30 1.85
CA LEU A 147 5.33 2.04 1.93
C LEU A 147 5.07 1.15 0.70
N MET A 148 3.80 0.97 0.32
CA MET A 148 3.43 0.15 -0.84
C MET A 148 4.00 0.73 -2.13
N ASN A 149 3.88 2.04 -2.35
CA ASN A 149 4.39 2.67 -3.56
C ASN A 149 5.91 2.73 -3.61
N TYR A 150 6.58 2.82 -2.45
CA TYR A 150 8.03 2.71 -2.36
C TYR A 150 8.49 1.33 -2.83
N LEU A 151 7.91 0.25 -2.29
CA LEU A 151 8.25 -1.13 -2.69
C LEU A 151 8.02 -1.36 -4.19
N SER A 152 6.91 -0.89 -4.73
CA SER A 152 6.63 -0.98 -6.17
C SER A 152 7.63 -0.20 -7.01
N THR A 153 7.90 1.06 -6.64
CA THR A 153 8.85 1.92 -7.36
C THR A 153 10.24 1.33 -7.37
N VAL A 154 10.72 0.83 -6.23
CA VAL A 154 12.03 0.17 -6.13
C VAL A 154 12.05 -1.12 -6.96
N GLY A 155 10.97 -1.92 -6.93
CA GLY A 155 10.85 -3.12 -7.76
C GLY A 155 10.94 -2.80 -9.26
N TYR A 156 10.23 -1.77 -9.72
CA TYR A 156 10.32 -1.29 -11.10
C TYR A 156 11.71 -0.75 -11.44
N PHE A 157 12.30 0.09 -10.59
CA PHE A 157 13.64 0.63 -10.81
C PHE A 157 14.67 -0.49 -10.96
N TYR A 158 14.58 -1.54 -10.13
CA TYR A 158 15.42 -2.71 -10.24
C TYR A 158 15.23 -3.47 -11.57
N THR A 159 13.99 -3.63 -12.05
CA THR A 159 13.73 -4.22 -13.38
C THR A 159 14.38 -3.41 -14.51
N PHE A 160 14.25 -2.08 -14.49
CA PHE A 160 14.77 -1.23 -15.56
C PHE A 160 16.30 -1.16 -15.56
N ARG A 161 16.93 -1.01 -14.38
CA ARG A 161 18.39 -0.83 -14.27
C ARG A 161 19.17 -2.02 -14.84
N LYS A 162 18.63 -3.24 -14.72
CA LYS A 162 19.32 -4.44 -15.20
C LYS A 162 19.17 -4.69 -16.70
N GLY A 163 18.36 -3.90 -17.42
CA GLY A 163 18.02 -4.15 -18.83
C GLY A 163 17.42 -5.55 -19.05
N GLN A 164 17.01 -6.20 -17.97
CA GLN A 164 16.51 -7.56 -17.93
C GLN A 164 15.18 -7.46 -17.21
N PRO A 165 14.09 -7.99 -17.79
CA PRO A 165 12.90 -8.24 -16.99
C PRO A 165 13.35 -9.02 -15.74
N LEU A 166 12.70 -8.77 -14.60
CA LEU A 166 12.98 -9.48 -13.33
C LEU A 166 13.10 -10.99 -13.54
N VAL A 167 12.50 -11.50 -14.62
CA VAL A 167 12.61 -12.88 -15.06
C VAL A 167 12.88 -12.93 -16.56
N SER A 168 13.97 -13.59 -16.96
CA SER A 168 14.32 -13.83 -18.36
C SER A 168 13.95 -15.25 -18.78
N GLU A 169 13.44 -15.40 -20.00
CA GLU A 169 13.16 -16.70 -20.60
C GLU A 169 14.49 -17.42 -20.91
N SER A 170 14.70 -18.61 -20.35
CA SER A 170 15.84 -19.45 -20.72
C SER A 170 15.60 -20.10 -22.08
N LYS A 171 16.67 -20.56 -22.74
CA LYS A 171 16.61 -21.27 -24.03
C LYS A 171 15.73 -22.53 -23.98
N GLU A 172 15.45 -23.06 -22.80
CA GLU A 172 14.64 -24.26 -22.58
C GLU A 172 13.17 -23.96 -22.27
N GLY A 173 12.74 -22.70 -22.32
CA GLY A 173 11.37 -22.28 -21.99
C GLY A 173 11.10 -22.16 -20.49
N TYR A 174 12.08 -22.46 -19.63
CA TYR A 174 12.01 -22.19 -18.21
C TYR A 174 12.41 -20.76 -17.90
N TYR A 175 11.74 -20.14 -16.93
CA TYR A 175 12.11 -18.81 -16.46
C TYR A 175 13.13 -18.96 -15.33
N VAL A 176 14.36 -18.51 -15.60
CA VAL A 176 15.43 -18.57 -14.61
C VAL A 176 15.62 -17.18 -14.06
N PHE A 177 15.40 -17.01 -12.75
CA PHE A 177 15.94 -15.86 -12.07
C PHE A 177 17.46 -15.94 -12.15
N LYS A 178 18.10 -14.92 -12.72
CA LYS A 178 19.55 -14.77 -12.58
C LYS A 178 19.83 -14.51 -11.09
N GLY A 179 20.02 -15.61 -10.38
CA GLY A 179 20.42 -15.64 -8.97
C GLY A 179 21.76 -14.95 -8.81
N TYR A 180 21.89 -14.28 -7.68
CA TYR A 180 23.17 -13.96 -7.05
C TYR A 180 23.40 -14.98 -5.94
#